data_AF-A0A2V8ZC96-F1
#
_entry.id   AF-A0A2V8ZC96-F1
#
_cell.length_a   1.000
_cell.length_b   1.000
_cell.length_c   1.000
_cell.angle_alpha   90.00
_cell.angle_beta   90.00
_cell.angle_gamma   90.00
#
_symmetry.space_group_name_H-M   'P 1'
#
loop_
_entity.id
_entity.type
_entity.pdbx_description
1 polymer ?
#
loop_
_entity_poly.entity_id
_entity_poly.type
_entity_poly.pdbx_seq_one_letter_code
_entity_poly.pdbx_strand_id
1 'polypeptide(L)'
;MDEFDMDLVGRLRQALEKHQIAATSLVVGGPGKEVWDFYQGPLTIGLVPRETRAARIAHIKKASDFAKQCGIQAVQTHCGFIPENPNDPVYKETIAALREVVGYCRNNGQNFRYETGQETPITSCARFRT
;
A
#
# COMPACT_ATOMS: atom_id res chain seq x y z
N MET A 1 1.47 -5.70 -20.51
CA MET A 1 0.09 -6.02 -20.11
C MET A 1 -0.23 -5.05 -18.99
N ASP A 2 -1.13 -4.09 -19.21
CA ASP A 2 -1.51 -3.18 -18.13
C ASP A 2 -2.31 -3.96 -17.10
N GLU A 3 -1.82 -3.99 -15.86
CA GLU A 3 -2.38 -4.78 -14.77
C GLU A 3 -3.78 -4.30 -14.33
N PHE A 4 -4.16 -3.08 -14.75
CA PHE A 4 -5.41 -2.40 -14.39
C PHE A 4 -6.23 -1.97 -15.61
N ASP A 5 -6.51 -2.91 -16.52
CA ASP A 5 -7.36 -2.66 -17.69
C ASP A 5 -8.85 -2.44 -17.32
N MET A 6 -9.56 -1.62 -18.08
CA MET A 6 -10.99 -1.32 -17.92
C MET A 6 -11.86 -2.58 -18.06
N ASP A 7 -11.45 -3.52 -18.93
CA ASP A 7 -12.13 -4.81 -19.07
C ASP A 7 -12.09 -5.63 -17.76
N LEU A 8 -10.96 -5.56 -17.04
CA LEU A 8 -10.82 -6.24 -15.76
C LEU A 8 -11.73 -5.63 -14.69
N VAL A 9 -11.89 -4.30 -14.66
CA VAL A 9 -12.83 -3.61 -13.77
C VAL A 9 -14.24 -4.14 -13.98
N GLY A 10 -14.70 -4.19 -15.23
CA GLY A 10 -16.03 -4.69 -15.58
C GLY A 10 -16.26 -6.13 -15.13
N ARG A 11 -15.30 -7.02 -15.44
CA ARG A 11 -15.37 -8.44 -15.06
C ARG A 11 -15.37 -8.64 -13.55
N LEU A 12 -14.54 -7.89 -12.81
CA LEU A 12 -14.48 -7.98 -11.35
C LEU A 12 -15.80 -7.55 -10.72
N ARG A 13 -16.37 -6.42 -11.13
CA ARG A 13 -17.66 -5.94 -10.62
C ARG A 13 -18.78 -6.94 -10.91
N GLN A 14 -18.83 -7.47 -12.13
CA GLN A 14 -19.83 -8.47 -12.51
C GLN A 14 -19.72 -9.75 -11.67
N ALA A 15 -18.49 -10.21 -11.39
CA ALA A 15 -18.27 -11.38 -10.55
C ALA A 15 -18.71 -11.13 -9.10
N LEU A 16 -18.35 -9.97 -8.52
CA LEU A 16 -18.74 -9.58 -7.17
C LEU A 16 -20.27 -9.50 -7.03
N GLU A 17 -20.95 -8.89 -7.99
CA GLU A 17 -22.42 -8.81 -8.02
C GLU A 17 -23.06 -10.19 -8.17
N LYS A 18 -22.58 -11.02 -9.11
CA LYS A 18 -23.10 -12.37 -9.35
C LYS A 18 -23.01 -13.26 -8.11
N HIS A 19 -21.93 -13.13 -7.35
CA HIS A 19 -21.68 -13.92 -6.15
C HIS A 19 -22.13 -13.23 -4.85
N GLN A 20 -22.69 -12.01 -4.93
CA GLN A 20 -23.10 -11.20 -3.78
C GLN A 20 -21.96 -10.98 -2.77
N ILE A 21 -20.73 -10.81 -3.28
CA ILE A 21 -19.52 -10.59 -2.46
C ILE A 21 -19.20 -9.10 -2.47
N ALA A 22 -18.99 -8.53 -1.29
CA ALA A 22 -18.51 -7.15 -1.15
C ALA A 22 -16.97 -7.13 -1.04
N ALA A 23 -16.31 -6.54 -2.03
CA ALA A 23 -14.87 -6.28 -1.96
C ALA A 23 -14.60 -5.09 -1.01
N THR A 24 -13.95 -5.37 0.12
CA THR A 24 -13.74 -4.36 1.18
C THR A 24 -12.41 -3.63 1.09
N SER A 25 -11.37 -4.28 0.56
CA SER A 25 -10.02 -3.73 0.51
C SER A 25 -9.17 -4.38 -0.59
N LEU A 26 -8.43 -3.57 -1.33
CA LEU A 26 -7.47 -4.03 -2.35
C LEU A 26 -6.07 -4.11 -1.74
N VAL A 27 -5.46 -5.31 -1.74
CA VAL A 27 -4.05 -5.50 -1.35
C VAL A 27 -3.15 -5.17 -2.53
N VAL A 28 -2.10 -4.40 -2.29
CA VAL A 28 -1.12 -4.00 -3.30
C VAL A 28 0.28 -4.38 -2.82
N GLY A 29 1.00 -5.12 -3.66
CA GLY A 29 2.41 -5.48 -3.48
C GLY A 29 3.22 -5.08 -4.72
N GLY A 30 4.54 -5.09 -4.59
CA GLY A 30 5.44 -4.75 -5.70
C GLY A 30 5.32 -3.29 -6.19
N PRO A 31 5.87 -2.97 -7.37
CA PRO A 31 6.62 -3.85 -8.27
C PRO A 31 8.02 -4.17 -7.76
N GLY A 32 8.62 -5.22 -8.33
CA GLY A 32 9.97 -5.68 -8.01
C GLY A 32 10.00 -6.82 -7.01
N LYS A 33 11.22 -7.17 -6.57
CA LYS A 33 11.44 -8.27 -5.61
C LYS A 33 10.84 -7.92 -4.26
N GLU A 34 10.14 -8.86 -3.64
CA GLU A 34 9.67 -8.80 -2.25
C GLU A 34 10.06 -10.10 -1.57
N VAL A 35 11.05 -10.04 -0.67
CA VAL A 35 11.56 -11.22 0.03
C VAL A 35 11.17 -11.15 1.49
N TRP A 36 10.39 -12.13 1.93
CA TRP A 36 9.83 -12.17 3.28
C TRP A 36 10.77 -12.88 4.26
N ASP A 37 11.96 -12.33 4.45
CA ASP A 37 12.91 -12.76 5.48
C ASP A 37 13.53 -11.55 6.21
N PHE A 38 14.25 -11.81 7.31
CA PHE A 38 14.84 -10.75 8.14
C PHE A 38 16.03 -10.02 7.51
N TYR A 39 16.62 -10.56 6.45
CA TYR A 39 17.87 -10.05 5.87
C TYR A 39 17.59 -9.21 4.63
N GLN A 40 16.79 -9.76 3.71
CA GLN A 40 16.39 -9.16 2.44
C GLN A 40 15.07 -8.42 2.54
N GLY A 41 14.20 -8.73 3.50
CA GLY A 41 12.92 -8.04 3.69
C GLY A 41 13.06 -6.53 3.88
N PRO A 42 13.92 -6.04 4.79
CA PRO A 42 14.15 -4.60 4.97
C PRO A 42 14.65 -3.88 3.72
N LEU A 43 15.30 -4.62 2.81
CA LEU A 43 15.87 -4.07 1.57
C LEU A 43 14.90 -4.15 0.39
N THR A 44 13.84 -4.95 0.48
CA THR A 44 13.01 -5.30 -0.69
C THR A 44 11.53 -5.01 -0.49
N ILE A 45 11.03 -4.83 0.74
CA ILE A 45 9.58 -4.72 0.98
C ILE A 45 9.16 -3.27 1.29
N GLY A 46 8.00 -2.90 0.76
CA GLY A 46 7.28 -1.67 1.06
C GLY A 46 7.91 -0.38 0.51
N LEU A 47 7.74 0.71 1.25
CA LEU A 47 8.16 2.06 0.85
C LEU A 47 9.49 2.48 1.49
N VAL A 48 10.08 1.61 2.32
CA VAL A 48 11.35 1.85 3.00
C VAL A 48 12.53 1.90 2.00
N PRO A 49 12.69 0.91 1.09
CA PRO A 49 13.85 0.89 0.19
C PRO A 49 13.80 2.03 -0.82
N ARG A 50 14.83 2.90 -0.83
CA ARG A 50 14.87 4.09 -1.69
C ARG A 50 14.78 3.75 -3.17
N GLU A 51 15.42 2.65 -3.59
CA GLU A 51 15.54 2.25 -4.99
C GLU A 51 14.18 1.94 -5.62
N THR A 52 13.29 1.27 -4.90
CA THR A 52 11.98 0.85 -5.41
C THR A 52 10.84 1.78 -4.99
N ARG A 53 11.07 2.66 -4.01
CA ARG A 53 10.04 3.55 -3.42
C ARG A 53 9.22 4.30 -4.46
N ALA A 54 9.85 4.98 -5.41
CA ALA A 54 9.12 5.78 -6.39
C ALA A 54 8.21 4.93 -7.29
N ALA A 55 8.72 3.77 -7.75
CA ALA A 55 7.94 2.84 -8.55
C ALA A 55 6.76 2.24 -7.77
N ARG A 56 6.95 1.95 -6.48
CA ARG A 56 5.92 1.43 -5.58
C ARG A 56 4.85 2.47 -5.25
N ILE A 57 5.23 3.72 -5.01
CA ILE A 57 4.27 4.82 -4.86
C ILE A 57 3.41 4.94 -6.12
N ALA A 58 4.03 4.95 -7.31
CA ALA A 58 3.29 5.04 -8.57
C ALA A 58 2.33 3.86 -8.76
N HIS A 59 2.76 2.65 -8.38
CA HIS A 59 1.93 1.45 -8.44
C HIS A 59 0.74 1.49 -7.47
N ILE A 60 0.95 1.93 -6.23
CA ILE A 60 -0.14 2.09 -5.25
C ILE A 60 -1.16 3.14 -5.72
N LYS A 61 -0.71 4.24 -6.34
CA LYS A 61 -1.61 5.24 -6.93
C LYS A 61 -2.47 4.64 -8.04
N LYS A 62 -1.88 3.88 -8.97
CA LYS A 62 -2.62 3.15 -10.01
C LYS A 62 -3.63 2.17 -9.40
N ALA A 63 -3.23 1.43 -8.36
CA ALA A 63 -4.12 0.51 -7.66
C ALA A 63 -5.26 1.25 -6.94
N SER A 64 -5.00 2.44 -6.37
CA SER A 64 -6.03 3.30 -5.79
C SER A 64 -7.06 3.75 -6.84
N ASP A 65 -6.60 4.15 -8.03
CA ASP A 65 -7.48 4.52 -9.14
C ASP A 65 -8.31 3.33 -9.62
N PHE A 66 -7.72 2.14 -9.71
CA PHE A 66 -8.44 0.90 -10.01
C PHE A 66 -9.48 0.56 -8.94
N ALA A 67 -9.10 0.61 -7.66
CA ALA A 67 -10.00 0.35 -6.54
C ALA A 67 -11.20 1.31 -6.56
N LYS A 68 -11.00 2.58 -6.93
CA LYS A 68 -12.07 3.56 -7.07
C LYS A 68 -13.05 3.18 -8.17
N GLN A 69 -12.54 2.75 -9.31
CA GLN A 69 -13.38 2.28 -10.43
C GLN A 69 -14.15 1.00 -10.09
N CYS A 70 -13.58 0.14 -9.25
CA CYS A 70 -14.23 -1.08 -8.75
C CYS A 70 -15.21 -0.81 -7.59
N GLY A 71 -15.25 0.41 -7.03
CA GLY A 71 -16.07 0.73 -5.86
C GLY A 71 -15.53 0.20 -4.53
N ILE A 72 -14.24 -0.14 -4.47
CA ILE A 72 -13.57 -0.65 -3.27
C ILE A 72 -13.16 0.55 -2.40
N GLN A 73 -13.55 0.51 -1.12
CA GLN A 73 -13.41 1.63 -0.18
C GLN A 73 -12.05 1.68 0.52
N ALA A 74 -11.21 0.66 0.40
CA ALA A 74 -9.91 0.63 1.03
C ALA A 74 -8.80 0.08 0.12
N VAL A 75 -7.59 0.59 0.35
CA VAL A 75 -6.35 0.11 -0.27
C VAL A 75 -5.40 -0.24 0.87
N GLN A 76 -4.77 -1.40 0.79
CA GLN A 76 -3.86 -1.90 1.82
C GLN A 76 -2.53 -2.36 1.23
N THR A 77 -1.45 -2.14 1.98
CA THR A 77 -0.10 -2.59 1.59
C THR A 77 0.80 -2.72 2.82
N HIS A 78 1.78 -3.61 2.72
CA HIS A 78 2.85 -3.73 3.70
C HIS A 78 3.91 -2.66 3.45
N CYS A 79 4.04 -1.68 4.34
CA CYS A 79 4.91 -0.51 4.09
C CYS A 79 6.41 -0.77 4.32
N GLY A 80 6.78 -1.98 4.70
CA GLY A 80 8.18 -2.42 4.83
C GLY A 80 8.61 -2.50 6.29
N PHE A 81 9.91 -2.53 6.53
CA PHE A 81 10.50 -2.52 7.86
C PHE A 81 10.90 -1.09 8.22
N ILE A 82 9.98 -0.33 8.83
CA ILE A 82 10.25 1.09 9.11
C ILE A 82 11.25 1.18 10.27
N PRO A 83 12.33 1.98 10.14
CA PRO A 83 13.29 2.16 11.23
C PRO A 83 12.60 2.67 12.50
N GLU A 84 13.00 2.18 13.68
CA GLU A 84 12.39 2.62 14.94
C GLU A 84 12.87 4.02 15.38
N ASN A 85 14.07 4.42 14.97
CA ASN A 85 14.67 5.69 15.36
C ASN A 85 14.09 6.86 14.53
N PRO A 86 13.34 7.81 15.13
CA PRO A 86 12.78 8.94 14.40
C PRO A 86 13.82 9.92 13.85
N ASN A 87 15.05 9.85 14.37
CA ASN A 87 16.18 10.65 13.88
C ASN A 87 16.86 10.03 12.65
N ASP A 88 16.52 8.78 12.30
CA ASP A 88 17.00 8.15 11.07
C ASP A 88 16.44 8.90 9.85
N PRO A 89 17.29 9.37 8.91
CA PRO A 89 16.82 9.96 7.66
C PRO A 89 15.84 9.06 6.90
N VAL A 90 16.05 7.74 6.90
CA VAL A 90 15.17 6.76 6.25
C VAL A 90 13.78 6.77 6.87
N TYR A 91 13.66 6.97 8.19
CA TYR A 91 12.37 7.11 8.86
C TYR A 91 11.60 8.30 8.28
N LYS A 92 12.21 9.49 8.29
CA LYS A 92 11.59 10.73 7.82
C LYS A 92 11.15 10.64 6.36
N GLU A 93 12.00 10.07 5.52
CA GLU A 93 11.67 9.82 4.10
C GLU A 93 10.49 8.86 3.93
N THR A 94 10.45 7.78 4.74
CA THR A 94 9.36 6.81 4.70
C THR A 94 8.05 7.42 5.19
N ILE A 95 8.08 8.32 6.21
CA ILE A 95 6.90 9.11 6.61
C ILE A 95 6.39 9.95 5.44
N ALA A 96 7.29 10.65 4.74
CA ALA A 96 6.92 11.52 3.64
C ALA A 96 6.24 10.73 2.50
N ALA A 97 6.83 9.59 2.11
CA ALA A 97 6.25 8.67 1.13
C ALA A 97 4.87 8.17 1.55
N LEU A 98 4.69 7.82 2.83
CA LEU A 98 3.40 7.35 3.33
C LEU A 98 2.34 8.44 3.33
N ARG A 99 2.70 9.68 3.71
CA ARG A 99 1.79 10.82 3.63
C ARG A 99 1.31 11.08 2.21
N GLU A 100 2.20 10.94 1.23
CA GLU A 100 1.85 11.09 -0.19
C GLU A 100 0.82 10.04 -0.63
N VAL A 101 1.06 8.76 -0.31
CA VAL A 101 0.16 7.66 -0.67
C VAL A 101 -1.19 7.79 0.05
N VAL A 102 -1.18 8.03 1.36
CA VAL A 102 -2.40 8.22 2.16
C VAL A 102 -3.20 9.42 1.64
N GLY A 103 -2.54 10.52 1.30
CA GLY A 103 -3.17 11.70 0.71
C GLY A 103 -3.85 11.37 -0.61
N TYR A 104 -3.19 10.58 -1.47
CA TYR A 104 -3.77 10.15 -2.74
C TYR A 104 -5.01 9.27 -2.56
N CYS A 105 -4.94 8.24 -1.70
CA CYS A 105 -6.08 7.38 -1.40
C CYS A 105 -7.25 8.17 -0.80
N ARG A 106 -6.95 9.12 0.09
CA ARG A 106 -7.97 10.01 0.68
C ARG A 106 -8.68 10.86 -0.37
N ASN A 107 -7.93 11.42 -1.33
CA ASN A 107 -8.52 12.18 -2.44
C ASN A 107 -9.41 11.31 -3.35
N ASN A 108 -9.16 10.00 -3.38
CA ASN A 108 -10.01 9.01 -4.05
C ASN A 108 -11.18 8.50 -3.20
N GLY A 109 -11.39 9.05 -2.00
CA GLY A 109 -12.46 8.62 -1.08
C GLY A 109 -12.20 7.28 -0.42
N GLN A 110 -10.95 6.83 -0.38
CA GLN A 110 -10.54 5.52 0.12
C GLN A 110 -9.80 5.64 1.45
N ASN A 111 -10.00 4.62 2.28
CA ASN A 111 -9.21 4.41 3.48
C ASN A 111 -7.92 3.66 3.14
N PHE A 112 -6.78 4.26 3.42
CA PHE A 112 -5.51 3.55 3.36
C PHE A 112 -5.32 2.72 4.63
N ARG A 113 -5.19 1.41 4.48
CA ARG A 113 -4.97 0.47 5.58
C ARG A 113 -3.53 0.03 5.59
N TYR A 114 -2.90 0.19 6.74
CA TYR A 114 -1.57 -0.33 6.97
C TYR A 114 -1.70 -1.79 7.40
N GLU A 115 -1.16 -2.71 6.60
CA GLU A 115 -1.04 -4.10 7.03
C GLU A 115 0.05 -4.18 8.08
N THR A 116 -0.29 -4.70 9.28
CA THR A 116 0.65 -4.81 10.39
C THR A 116 1.83 -5.67 9.96
N GLY A 117 2.98 -5.03 9.79
CA GLY A 117 4.23 -5.74 9.56
C GLY A 117 4.77 -6.38 10.84
N GLN A 118 5.99 -6.88 10.75
CA GLN A 118 6.73 -7.42 11.88
C GLN A 118 7.40 -6.32 12.72
N GLU A 119 6.73 -5.19 12.89
CA GLU A 119 7.22 -4.05 13.66
C GLU A 119 6.89 -4.24 15.15
N THR A 120 7.72 -3.69 16.03
CA THR A 120 7.40 -3.69 17.46
C THR A 120 6.14 -2.84 17.73
N PRO A 121 5.37 -3.12 18.79
CA PRO A 121 4.14 -2.38 19.12
C PRO A 121 4.36 -0.86 19.27
N ILE A 122 5.58 -0.43 19.59
CA ILE A 122 5.96 0.98 19.80
C ILE A 122 5.96 1.73 18.46
N THR A 123 6.53 1.14 17.41
CA THR A 123 6.59 1.72 16.06
C THR A 123 5.20 1.85 15.44
N SER A 124 4.33 0.88 15.68
CA SER A 124 2.92 0.92 15.28
C SER A 124 2.13 2.01 16.02
N CYS A 125 2.25 2.11 17.34
CA CYS A 125 1.47 3.06 18.17
C CYS A 125 1.90 4.53 18.02
N ALA A 126 3.19 4.82 17.81
CA ALA A 126 3.68 6.19 17.62
C ALA A 126 3.09 6.88 16.36
N ARG A 127 2.48 6.11 15.46
CA ARG A 127 2.00 6.54 14.15
C ARG A 127 0.52 6.91 14.08
N PHE A 128 -0.25 6.59 15.13
CA PHE A 128 -1.70 6.84 15.22
C PHE A 128 -2.08 8.09 16.03
N ARG A 129 -1.11 8.88 16.52
CA ARG A 129 -1.40 10.21 17.06
C ARG A 129 -1.52 11.21 15.90
N THR A 130 -2.72 11.26 15.34
CA THR A 130 -3.26 12.37 14.55
C THR A 130 -3.32 13.65 15.36
#